data_AF-A0A2E7UV88-F1
#
_entry.id   AF-A0A2E7UV88-F1
#
_cell.length_a   1.000
_cell.length_b   1.000
_cell.length_c   1.000
_cell.angle_alpha   90.00
_cell.angle_beta   90.00
_cell.angle_gamma   90.00
#
_symmetry.space_group_name_H-M   'P 1'
#
loop_
_entity.id
_entity.type
_entity.pdbx_description
1 polymer ?
#
loop_
_entity_poly.entity_id
_entity_poly.type
_entity_poly.pdbx_seq_one_letter_code
_entity_poly.pdbx_strand_id
1 'polypeptide(L)'
;MRLHSLRWWPEGGDHDVWSVRRSASSDTLRHNPKHSLRKPHTIPPHFLPAPSPEKPLFRDNPDAVLPQEVPLLAGSVDADAALRVVRLIVPQWSNVETARCKPVVGGITNGLVRLSAPEHTDVLVRVYGPNTHLVIDRERENRLFARLSEAGFAPAYLGRFQNGRVEGFLEGFRALEPHELAKGTWQKGIAQRLAQLHQFKPEQVIPRTFSSLRTWLEQARDLTFEGEAAMRHAQLKLPGALALLGTLSRLFHEQIKPHADDSFGTRAAIRPVLAHNDLLAGNIMVEESTGSVRFIDYEYSACGYAAFDIANHFCEYAGFDSDFAQHFPDRSAREAFIETYLGPESSRTDIADFDRAVCLFVLVDHLWWGSWAVIQAQHSPIDFDFLRYAELRFAGLRHHRSLFESRPG
;
A
#
# COMPACT_ATOMS: atom_id res chain seq x y z
N MET A 1 4.91 30.82 -11.45
CA MET A 1 4.36 30.44 -12.78
C MET A 1 2.86 30.30 -12.60
N ARG A 2 2.04 31.09 -13.31
CA ARG A 2 0.59 31.23 -13.03
C ARG A 2 -0.19 30.03 -13.57
N LEU A 3 -1.16 29.54 -12.79
CA LEU A 3 -1.97 28.32 -13.00
C LEU A 3 -2.68 28.19 -14.37
N HIS A 4 -2.73 29.24 -15.20
CA HIS A 4 -3.32 29.19 -16.53
C HIS A 4 -2.41 28.59 -17.63
N SER A 5 -1.13 28.29 -17.37
CA SER A 5 -0.27 27.64 -18.36
C SER A 5 -0.28 26.11 -18.31
N LEU A 6 -0.92 25.51 -17.30
CA LEU A 6 -1.15 24.06 -17.21
C LEU A 6 -2.56 23.78 -17.72
N ARG A 7 -2.73 23.70 -19.06
CA ARG A 7 -3.93 23.10 -19.63
C ARG A 7 -3.96 21.64 -19.19
N TRP A 8 -4.79 21.31 -18.20
CA TRP A 8 -5.02 19.94 -17.72
C TRP A 8 -5.64 19.04 -18.82
N TRP A 9 -6.09 19.62 -19.93
CA TRP A 9 -6.56 18.91 -21.12
C TRP A 9 -6.47 19.81 -22.38
N PRO A 10 -6.23 19.27 -23.61
CA PRO A 10 -6.40 20.04 -24.85
C PRO A 10 -7.89 20.29 -25.12
N GLU A 11 -8.29 21.55 -25.29
CA GLU A 11 -9.66 21.87 -25.72
C GLU A 11 -9.89 21.42 -27.18
N GLY A 12 -10.89 20.55 -27.38
CA GLY A 12 -11.52 20.28 -28.69
C GLY A 12 -10.92 19.13 -29.51
N GLY A 13 -11.78 18.18 -29.89
CA GLY A 13 -11.49 17.16 -30.90
C GLY A 13 -12.31 15.90 -30.76
N ASP A 14 -13.56 15.94 -31.23
CA ASP A 14 -14.35 14.75 -31.56
C ASP A 14 -13.72 14.05 -32.80
N HIS A 15 -13.92 12.73 -32.87
CA HIS A 15 -13.69 11.83 -34.02
C HIS A 15 -12.24 11.42 -34.39
N ASP A 16 -11.99 10.13 -34.13
CA ASP A 16 -11.26 9.16 -34.97
C ASP A 16 -9.75 9.34 -35.22
N VAL A 17 -9.13 8.25 -35.70
CA VAL A 17 -7.73 8.10 -36.19
C VAL A 17 -6.73 7.60 -35.12
N TRP A 18 -6.49 6.28 -34.97
CA TRP A 18 -5.66 5.39 -35.80
C TRP A 18 -4.27 5.95 -36.17
N SER A 19 -3.19 5.43 -35.56
CA SER A 19 -2.11 4.75 -36.30
C SER A 19 -0.82 4.61 -35.47
N VAL A 20 -0.27 3.40 -35.58
CA VAL A 20 1.00 2.92 -35.03
C VAL A 20 2.15 3.33 -35.95
N ARG A 21 3.31 3.73 -35.39
CA ARG A 21 4.61 3.52 -36.06
C ARG A 21 5.73 3.13 -35.09
N ARG A 22 6.49 2.12 -35.52
CA ARG A 22 7.73 1.55 -34.96
C ARG A 22 8.97 2.21 -35.59
N SER A 23 10.10 2.18 -34.87
CA SER A 23 11.46 1.83 -35.35
C SER A 23 12.44 1.96 -34.16
N ALA A 24 13.17 0.92 -33.71
CA ALA A 24 14.47 0.41 -34.22
C ALA A 24 15.62 1.42 -33.99
N SER A 25 16.87 1.12 -33.58
CA SER A 25 17.71 -0.09 -33.40
C SER A 25 18.96 0.35 -32.57
N SER A 26 19.59 -0.51 -31.76
CA SER A 26 20.85 -1.28 -31.97
C SER A 26 22.15 -0.67 -31.40
N ASP A 27 23.09 -1.58 -31.14
CA ASP A 27 24.56 -1.46 -30.97
C ASP A 27 25.12 -1.18 -29.56
N THR A 28 25.61 -2.18 -28.81
CA THR A 28 26.79 -3.10 -28.89
C THR A 28 28.04 -2.61 -28.15
N LEU A 29 28.39 -3.39 -27.12
CA LEU A 29 29.73 -3.93 -26.75
C LEU A 29 30.95 -3.01 -26.60
N ARG A 30 31.64 -3.14 -25.46
CA ARG A 30 33.06 -3.59 -25.37
C ARG A 30 33.54 -3.83 -23.92
N HIS A 31 34.05 -5.05 -23.68
CA HIS A 31 35.07 -5.40 -22.66
C HIS A 31 36.38 -4.63 -22.94
N ASN A 32 37.40 -4.48 -22.06
CA ASN A 32 38.10 -5.45 -21.19
C ASN A 32 39.15 -4.68 -20.30
N PRO A 33 40.14 -5.30 -19.62
CA PRO A 33 40.25 -5.50 -18.15
C PRO A 33 41.47 -4.79 -17.51
N LYS A 34 41.69 -4.98 -16.18
CA LYS A 34 42.98 -5.43 -15.58
C LYS A 34 42.99 -5.45 -14.03
N HIS A 35 43.36 -6.63 -13.52
CA HIS A 35 44.14 -6.99 -12.31
C HIS A 35 44.37 -5.99 -11.15
N SER A 36 44.15 -6.44 -9.91
CA SER A 36 45.23 -7.11 -9.12
C SER A 36 44.70 -7.76 -7.84
N LEU A 37 45.22 -8.95 -7.57
CA LEU A 37 44.99 -9.76 -6.37
C LEU A 37 45.86 -9.23 -5.21
N ARG A 38 45.26 -8.98 -4.04
CA ARG A 38 45.98 -8.84 -2.77
C ARG A 38 45.61 -10.00 -1.83
N LYS A 39 46.65 -10.54 -1.21
CA LYS A 39 46.67 -11.74 -0.35
C LYS A 39 45.94 -11.50 0.99
N PRO A 40 45.42 -12.56 1.63
CA PRO A 40 44.62 -12.45 2.85
C PRO A 40 45.50 -12.20 4.08
N HIS A 41 45.09 -11.23 4.91
CA HIS A 41 45.66 -11.00 6.23
C HIS A 41 45.09 -12.00 7.23
N THR A 42 45.97 -12.77 7.85
CA THR A 42 45.69 -13.67 8.98
C THR A 42 45.32 -12.87 10.23
N ILE A 43 44.13 -13.12 10.76
CA ILE A 43 43.61 -12.53 12.00
C ILE A 43 44.09 -13.40 13.19
N PRO A 44 44.63 -12.81 14.27
CA PRO A 44 45.06 -13.57 15.45
C PRO A 44 43.86 -14.13 16.24
N PRO A 45 44.00 -15.29 16.92
CA PRO A 45 42.86 -15.98 17.52
C PRO A 45 42.66 -15.53 18.96
N HIS A 46 41.70 -14.66 19.26
CA HIS A 46 41.17 -14.56 20.62
C HIS A 46 39.69 -14.13 20.66
N PHE A 47 38.96 -14.84 21.53
CA PHE A 47 37.56 -14.74 21.93
C PHE A 47 36.53 -15.24 20.90
N LEU A 48 36.29 -16.56 20.92
CA LEU A 48 34.97 -17.07 20.55
C LEU A 48 33.97 -16.54 21.60
N PRO A 49 32.96 -15.76 21.21
CA PRO A 49 31.86 -15.47 22.12
C PRO A 49 31.20 -16.79 22.53
N ALA A 50 30.70 -16.87 23.75
CA ALA A 50 29.88 -18.00 24.20
C ALA A 50 28.81 -18.31 23.14
N PRO A 51 28.45 -19.58 22.91
CA PRO A 51 27.41 -19.93 21.95
C PRO A 51 26.15 -19.13 22.30
N SER A 52 25.81 -18.18 21.43
CA SER A 52 24.49 -17.56 21.41
C SER A 52 23.47 -18.70 21.49
N PRO A 53 22.43 -18.61 22.33
CA PRO A 53 21.35 -19.59 22.26
C PRO A 53 20.94 -19.68 20.79
N GLU A 54 20.96 -20.90 20.24
CA GLU A 54 20.65 -21.13 18.83
C GLU A 54 19.32 -20.41 18.55
N LYS A 55 19.35 -19.44 17.62
CA LYS A 55 18.13 -18.73 17.24
C LYS A 55 17.12 -19.79 16.79
N PRO A 56 15.86 -19.74 17.27
CA PRO A 56 14.87 -20.72 16.85
C PRO A 56 14.72 -20.69 15.33
N LEU A 57 14.67 -21.85 14.69
CA LEU A 57 14.71 -21.99 13.22
C LEU A 57 13.70 -21.09 12.49
N PHE A 58 12.47 -21.00 13.02
CA PHE A 58 11.36 -20.27 12.43
C PHE A 58 11.20 -18.85 12.98
N ARG A 59 11.75 -18.57 14.16
CA ARG A 59 11.49 -17.31 14.85
C ARG A 59 12.28 -16.19 14.22
N ASP A 60 11.63 -15.06 13.97
CA ASP A 60 12.24 -13.85 13.40
C ASP A 60 12.94 -14.15 12.04
N ASN A 61 12.49 -15.20 11.32
CA ASN A 61 13.08 -15.68 10.07
C ASN A 61 12.02 -15.70 8.94
N PRO A 62 12.05 -14.75 7.99
CA PRO A 62 11.07 -14.71 6.90
C PRO A 62 11.24 -15.81 5.84
N ASP A 63 12.42 -16.42 5.77
CA ASP A 63 12.72 -17.47 4.77
C ASP A 63 12.41 -18.88 5.27
N ALA A 64 12.25 -19.08 6.59
CA ALA A 64 11.83 -20.36 7.17
C ALA A 64 10.30 -20.45 7.25
N VAL A 65 9.73 -21.48 6.63
CA VAL A 65 8.28 -21.78 6.66
C VAL A 65 8.06 -23.00 7.53
N LEU A 66 7.26 -22.86 8.59
CA LEU A 66 6.75 -24.02 9.31
C LEU A 66 5.74 -24.75 8.41
N PRO A 67 5.94 -26.05 8.08
CA PRO A 67 5.07 -26.80 7.18
C PRO A 67 3.78 -27.27 7.87
N GLN A 68 3.08 -26.36 8.53
CA GLN A 68 1.77 -26.56 9.13
C GLN A 68 0.79 -25.54 8.55
N GLU A 69 -0.44 -25.98 8.36
CA GLU A 69 -1.55 -25.12 7.98
C GLU A 69 -2.49 -24.92 9.17
N VAL A 70 -3.06 -23.72 9.24
CA VAL A 70 -4.13 -23.39 10.17
C VAL A 70 -5.43 -23.27 9.37
N PRO A 71 -6.44 -24.13 9.62
CA PRO A 71 -7.70 -24.06 8.89
C PRO A 71 -8.42 -22.71 9.07
N LEU A 72 -9.03 -22.24 7.98
CA LEU A 72 -9.94 -21.09 7.95
C LEU A 72 -11.35 -21.59 7.64
N LEU A 73 -12.18 -21.76 8.67
CA LEU A 73 -13.54 -22.28 8.55
C LEU A 73 -14.54 -21.11 8.57
N ALA A 74 -15.17 -20.84 7.42
CA ALA A 74 -16.10 -19.72 7.26
C ALA A 74 -15.52 -18.37 7.76
N GLY A 75 -14.24 -18.11 7.44
CA GLY A 75 -13.51 -16.91 7.87
C GLY A 75 -12.99 -16.96 9.31
N SER A 76 -13.33 -17.97 10.10
CA SER A 76 -12.85 -18.15 11.46
C SER A 76 -11.60 -19.02 11.50
N VAL A 77 -10.60 -18.59 12.26
CA VAL A 77 -9.34 -19.32 12.46
C VAL A 77 -9.54 -20.45 13.47
N ASP A 78 -9.08 -21.66 13.15
CA ASP A 78 -9.03 -22.77 14.09
C ASP A 78 -8.06 -22.47 15.24
N ALA A 79 -8.61 -22.31 16.45
CA ALA A 79 -7.89 -21.86 17.63
C ALA A 79 -6.81 -22.85 18.09
N ASP A 80 -7.10 -24.15 18.03
CA ASP A 80 -6.18 -25.19 18.50
C ASP A 80 -5.01 -25.34 17.51
N ALA A 81 -5.28 -25.27 16.20
CA ALA A 81 -4.26 -25.23 15.17
C ALA A 81 -3.38 -23.97 15.29
N ALA A 82 -4.00 -22.80 15.53
CA ALA A 82 -3.27 -21.56 15.77
C ALA A 82 -2.33 -21.67 16.99
N LEU A 83 -2.80 -22.23 18.11
CA LEU A 83 -1.97 -22.43 19.30
C LEU A 83 -0.81 -23.39 19.02
N ARG A 84 -1.03 -24.50 18.30
CA ARG A 84 0.04 -25.44 17.92
C ARG A 84 1.16 -24.74 17.14
N VAL A 85 0.79 -23.93 16.14
CA VAL A 85 1.76 -23.16 15.35
C VAL A 85 2.53 -22.17 16.22
N VAL A 86 1.83 -21.43 17.11
CA VAL A 86 2.47 -20.47 18.01
C VAL A 86 3.49 -21.14 18.93
N ARG A 87 3.17 -22.31 19.50
CA ARG A 87 4.10 -23.07 20.36
C ARG A 87 5.39 -23.49 19.66
N LEU A 88 5.33 -23.72 18.34
CA LEU A 88 6.48 -24.12 17.53
C LEU A 88 7.32 -22.94 17.04
N ILE A 89 6.69 -21.78 16.82
CA ILE A 89 7.36 -20.58 16.32
C ILE A 89 7.90 -19.70 17.46
N VAL A 90 7.17 -19.63 18.57
CA VAL A 90 7.43 -18.71 19.69
C VAL A 90 7.89 -19.53 20.90
N PRO A 91 9.20 -19.65 21.19
CA PRO A 91 9.71 -20.50 22.26
C PRO A 91 9.11 -20.21 23.64
N GLN A 92 8.82 -18.94 23.91
CA GLN A 92 8.18 -18.49 25.15
C GLN A 92 6.79 -19.10 25.34
N TRP A 93 6.13 -19.52 24.27
CA TRP A 93 4.80 -20.15 24.30
C TRP A 93 4.85 -21.68 24.30
N SER A 94 6.03 -22.31 24.21
CA SER A 94 6.17 -23.78 24.01
C SER A 94 5.41 -24.64 25.03
N ASN A 95 5.31 -24.17 26.29
CA ASN A 95 4.64 -24.86 27.39
C ASN A 95 3.17 -24.43 27.62
N VAL A 96 2.62 -23.54 26.78
CA VAL A 96 1.23 -23.10 26.90
C VAL A 96 0.30 -24.21 26.43
N GLU A 97 -0.45 -24.81 27.37
CA GLU A 97 -1.41 -25.87 27.07
C GLU A 97 -2.75 -25.32 26.57
N THR A 98 -3.20 -24.19 27.14
CA THR A 98 -4.45 -23.54 26.79
C THR A 98 -4.23 -22.04 26.62
N ALA A 99 -4.91 -21.45 25.63
CA ALA A 99 -4.86 -20.01 25.37
C ALA A 99 -6.28 -19.49 25.15
N ARG A 100 -6.55 -18.29 25.64
CA ARG A 100 -7.77 -17.57 25.28
C ARG A 100 -7.65 -17.11 23.83
N CYS A 101 -8.62 -17.52 23.03
CA CYS A 101 -8.72 -17.18 21.62
C CYS A 101 -9.81 -16.11 21.44
N LYS A 102 -9.45 -14.96 20.85
CA LYS A 102 -10.39 -13.90 20.49
C LYS A 102 -10.25 -13.58 19.00
N PRO A 103 -11.29 -13.79 18.18
CA PRO A 103 -11.31 -13.31 16.81
C PRO A 103 -11.05 -11.80 16.76
N VAL A 104 -10.20 -11.38 15.83
CA VAL A 104 -9.94 -9.96 15.57
C VAL A 104 -10.60 -9.63 14.25
N VAL A 105 -11.44 -8.59 14.25
CA VAL A 105 -11.99 -8.05 13.00
C VAL A 105 -10.87 -7.23 12.36
N GLY A 106 -10.43 -7.59 11.16
CA GLY A 106 -9.43 -6.83 10.43
C GLY A 106 -9.25 -7.34 9.01
N GLY A 107 -9.35 -6.43 8.04
CA GLY A 107 -9.30 -6.72 6.61
C GLY A 107 -10.43 -7.64 6.12
N ILE A 108 -10.74 -7.57 4.83
CA ILE A 108 -11.68 -8.52 4.22
C ILE A 108 -10.99 -9.81 3.75
N THR A 109 -9.65 -9.82 3.64
CA THR A 109 -8.86 -10.85 2.97
C THR A 109 -8.22 -11.89 3.89
N ASN A 110 -8.24 -11.72 5.22
CA ASN A 110 -7.45 -12.54 6.15
C ASN A 110 -8.28 -12.99 7.37
N GLY A 111 -7.99 -14.19 7.88
CA GLY A 111 -8.47 -14.65 9.19
C GLY A 111 -7.52 -14.19 10.28
N LEU A 112 -8.01 -13.45 11.28
CA LEU A 112 -7.19 -12.93 12.37
C LEU A 112 -7.68 -13.42 13.73
N VAL A 113 -6.75 -13.88 14.55
CA VAL A 113 -7.05 -14.31 15.91
C VAL A 113 -5.97 -13.88 16.89
N ARG A 114 -6.39 -13.28 17.99
CA ARG A 114 -5.53 -12.96 19.14
C ARG A 114 -5.50 -14.17 20.07
N LEU A 115 -4.30 -14.62 20.41
CA LEU A 115 -4.08 -15.59 21.47
C LEU A 115 -3.51 -14.89 22.69
N SER A 116 -4.11 -15.16 23.86
CA SER A 116 -3.64 -14.68 25.16
C SER A 116 -3.41 -15.84 26.13
N ALA A 117 -2.33 -15.80 26.90
CA ALA A 117 -2.06 -16.74 27.98
C ALA A 117 -1.48 -15.99 29.20
N PRO A 118 -1.74 -16.44 30.45
CA PRO A 118 -1.20 -15.79 31.64
C PRO A 118 0.33 -15.66 31.58
N GLU A 119 0.87 -14.51 31.98
CA GLU A 119 2.32 -14.23 31.99
C GLU A 119 3.02 -14.24 30.61
N HIS A 120 2.25 -14.33 29.52
CA HIS A 120 2.77 -14.25 28.16
C HIS A 120 2.30 -12.98 27.46
N THR A 121 3.16 -12.42 26.61
CA THR A 121 2.76 -11.37 25.67
C THR A 121 1.86 -11.97 24.61
N ASP A 122 0.72 -11.33 24.37
CA ASP A 122 -0.25 -11.74 23.37
C ASP A 122 0.32 -11.71 21.95
N VAL A 123 -0.15 -12.66 21.15
CA VAL A 123 0.24 -12.81 19.75
C VAL A 123 -0.98 -12.75 18.85
N LEU A 124 -0.77 -12.30 17.62
CA LEU A 124 -1.76 -12.31 16.56
C LEU A 124 -1.38 -13.41 15.56
N VAL A 125 -2.29 -14.33 15.30
CA VAL A 125 -2.15 -15.31 14.22
C VAL A 125 -2.98 -14.81 13.03
N ARG A 126 -2.30 -14.59 11.91
CA ARG A 126 -2.90 -14.22 10.63
C ARG A 126 -2.87 -15.41 9.69
N VAL A 127 -4.04 -15.82 9.22
CA VAL A 127 -4.22 -16.84 8.19
C VAL A 127 -4.63 -16.16 6.90
N TYR A 128 -3.92 -16.42 5.81
CA TYR A 128 -4.19 -15.80 4.53
C TYR A 128 -5.49 -16.35 3.92
N GLY A 129 -6.33 -15.46 3.40
CA GLY A 129 -7.54 -15.87 2.70
C GLY A 129 -7.25 -16.67 1.42
N PRO A 130 -8.19 -17.51 0.98
CA PRO A 130 -8.06 -18.27 -0.25
C PRO A 130 -7.86 -17.34 -1.46
N ASN A 131 -7.12 -17.82 -2.47
CA ASN A 131 -6.85 -17.11 -3.73
C ASN A 131 -6.10 -15.76 -3.63
N THR A 132 -5.74 -15.31 -2.43
CA THR A 132 -5.00 -14.05 -2.25
C THR A 132 -3.60 -14.07 -2.91
N HIS A 133 -3.03 -15.25 -3.12
CA HIS A 133 -1.77 -15.45 -3.87
C HIS A 133 -1.86 -15.06 -5.35
N LEU A 134 -3.06 -14.89 -5.92
CA LEU A 134 -3.25 -14.41 -7.30
C LEU A 134 -2.87 -12.93 -7.44
N VAL A 135 -2.92 -12.18 -6.35
CA VAL A 135 -2.67 -10.72 -6.33
C VAL A 135 -1.48 -10.34 -5.44
N ILE A 136 -1.13 -11.16 -4.44
CA ILE A 136 -0.07 -10.87 -3.46
C ILE A 136 1.05 -11.91 -3.54
N ASP A 137 2.28 -11.43 -3.76
CA ASP A 137 3.50 -12.22 -3.59
C ASP A 137 3.83 -12.37 -2.10
N ARG A 138 3.44 -13.50 -1.52
CA ARG A 138 3.59 -13.78 -0.08
C ARG A 138 5.03 -13.92 0.38
N GLU A 139 5.97 -14.30 -0.49
CA GLU A 139 7.39 -14.34 -0.10
C GLU A 139 7.93 -12.92 0.05
N ARG A 140 7.71 -12.10 -0.98
CA ARG A 140 8.11 -10.69 -0.96
C ARG A 140 7.46 -9.94 0.21
N GLU A 141 6.17 -10.17 0.44
CA GLU A 141 5.43 -9.56 1.56
C GLU A 141 6.05 -9.93 2.91
N ASN A 142 6.31 -11.22 3.19
CA ASN A 142 6.85 -11.63 4.49
C ASN A 142 8.27 -11.10 4.73
N ARG A 143 9.13 -11.08 3.70
CA ARG A 143 10.46 -10.46 3.81
C ARG A 143 10.36 -8.95 4.08
N LEU A 144 9.47 -8.25 3.38
CA LEU A 144 9.24 -6.82 3.61
C LEU A 144 8.71 -6.56 5.02
N PHE A 145 7.71 -7.33 5.46
CA PHE A 145 7.12 -7.20 6.79
C PHE A 145 8.16 -7.43 7.89
N ALA A 146 9.01 -8.45 7.76
CA ALA A 146 10.10 -8.70 8.72
C ALA A 146 11.07 -7.51 8.80
N ARG A 147 11.49 -6.94 7.66
CA ARG A 147 12.35 -5.74 7.63
C ARG A 147 11.67 -4.50 8.22
N LEU A 148 10.37 -4.33 7.99
CA LEU A 148 9.59 -3.24 8.59
C LEU A 148 9.44 -3.44 10.10
N SER A 149 9.25 -4.68 10.56
CA SER A 149 9.22 -5.04 11.98
C SER A 149 10.55 -4.68 12.65
N GLU A 150 11.69 -5.08 12.07
CA GLU A 150 13.02 -4.75 12.58
C GLU A 150 13.27 -3.23 12.67
N ALA A 151 12.74 -2.47 11.71
CA ALA A 151 12.81 -1.00 11.71
C ALA A 151 11.73 -0.31 12.57
N GLY A 152 10.88 -1.07 13.27
CA GLY A 152 9.83 -0.53 14.14
C GLY A 152 8.63 0.07 13.41
N PHE A 153 8.42 -0.26 12.13
CA PHE A 153 7.26 0.14 11.33
C PHE A 153 6.08 -0.80 11.48
N ALA A 154 6.31 -2.11 11.31
CA ALA A 154 5.29 -3.13 11.44
C ALA A 154 5.26 -3.72 12.87
N PRO A 155 4.18 -4.44 13.25
CA PRO A 155 4.18 -5.31 14.41
C PRO A 155 5.34 -6.31 14.38
N ALA A 156 5.72 -6.85 15.54
CA ALA A 156 6.82 -7.81 15.61
C ALA A 156 6.55 -9.02 14.69
N TYR A 157 7.45 -9.30 13.76
CA TYR A 157 7.40 -10.50 12.95
C TYR A 157 7.94 -11.69 13.78
N LEU A 158 7.07 -12.60 14.20
CA LEU A 158 7.47 -13.72 15.06
C LEU A 158 7.82 -14.98 14.26
N GLY A 159 7.28 -15.14 13.06
CA GLY A 159 7.58 -16.25 12.15
C GLY A 159 6.40 -16.57 11.23
N ARG A 160 6.58 -17.46 10.26
CA ARG A 160 5.53 -17.86 9.32
C ARG A 160 5.33 -19.36 9.18
N PHE A 161 4.15 -19.72 8.73
CA PHE A 161 3.71 -21.08 8.46
C PHE A 161 3.08 -21.15 7.06
N GLN A 162 2.68 -22.34 6.63
CA GLN A 162 2.34 -22.63 5.23
C GLN A 162 1.30 -21.67 4.63
N ASN A 163 0.28 -21.31 5.42
CA ASN A 163 -0.82 -20.45 4.99
C ASN A 163 -1.02 -19.20 5.89
N GLY A 164 0.04 -18.71 6.54
CA GLY A 164 -0.09 -17.54 7.41
C GLY A 164 1.18 -17.14 8.14
N ARG A 165 1.05 -16.21 9.09
CA ARG A 165 2.15 -15.74 9.95
C ARG A 165 1.70 -15.45 11.37
N VAL A 166 2.67 -15.46 12.29
CA VAL A 166 2.51 -15.04 13.68
C VAL A 166 3.16 -13.67 13.86
N GLU A 167 2.39 -12.73 14.41
CA GLU A 167 2.77 -11.34 14.63
C GLU A 167 2.67 -11.01 16.13
N GLY A 168 3.41 -10.02 16.60
CA GLY A 168 3.18 -9.42 17.91
C GLY A 168 1.84 -8.68 17.94
N PHE A 169 1.07 -8.83 19.02
CA PHE A 169 -0.17 -8.08 19.18
C PHE A 169 0.12 -6.63 19.63
N LEU A 170 -0.53 -5.64 19.01
CA LEU A 170 -0.39 -4.23 19.38
C LEU A 170 -1.32 -3.89 20.56
N GLU A 171 -0.85 -4.10 21.78
CA GLU A 171 -1.59 -3.75 23.00
C GLU A 171 -1.82 -2.24 23.12
N GLY A 172 -3.02 -1.84 23.57
CA GLY A 172 -3.39 -0.44 23.73
C GLY A 172 -3.78 0.29 22.45
N PHE A 173 -3.58 -0.33 21.28
CA PHE A 173 -3.95 0.24 20.00
C PHE A 173 -5.35 -0.19 19.55
N ARG A 174 -6.04 0.71 18.86
CA ARG A 174 -7.25 0.41 18.07
C ARG A 174 -7.09 0.93 16.65
N ALA A 175 -7.79 0.32 15.71
CA ALA A 175 -7.92 0.88 14.37
C ALA A 175 -8.73 2.19 14.40
N LEU A 176 -8.47 3.08 13.44
CA LEU A 176 -9.33 4.21 13.16
C LEU A 176 -10.56 3.78 12.39
N GLU A 177 -11.64 4.53 12.60
CA GLU A 177 -12.83 4.49 11.75
C GLU A 177 -12.74 5.57 10.66
N PRO A 178 -13.35 5.38 9.47
CA PRO A 178 -13.28 6.35 8.36
C PRO A 178 -13.67 7.78 8.77
N HIS A 179 -14.73 7.91 9.57
CA HIS A 179 -15.22 9.21 10.04
C HIS A 179 -14.23 9.95 10.96
N GLU A 180 -13.21 9.27 11.50
CA GLU A 180 -12.15 9.89 12.30
C GLU A 180 -11.05 10.51 11.42
N LEU A 181 -10.84 10.00 10.20
CA LEU A 181 -9.90 10.58 9.24
C LEU A 181 -10.30 12.00 8.87
N ALA A 182 -11.60 12.22 8.62
CA ALA A 182 -12.14 13.54 8.27
C ALA A 182 -12.11 14.56 9.42
N LYS A 183 -12.00 14.13 10.69
CA LYS A 183 -12.09 15.01 11.88
C LYS A 183 -10.77 15.69 12.27
N GLY A 184 -9.66 15.36 11.63
CA GLY A 184 -8.39 16.09 11.78
C GLY A 184 -7.51 15.71 12.98
N THR A 185 -8.04 15.06 14.02
CA THR A 185 -7.31 14.76 15.28
C THR A 185 -5.98 14.03 15.05
N TRP A 186 -5.99 13.04 14.17
CA TRP A 186 -4.84 12.15 13.94
C TRP A 186 -3.96 12.57 12.76
N GLN A 187 -4.38 13.57 11.99
CA GLN A 187 -3.77 13.88 10.69
C GLN A 187 -2.31 14.29 10.78
N LYS A 188 -1.95 15.04 11.83
CA LYS A 188 -0.55 15.39 12.08
C LYS A 188 0.30 14.15 12.34
N GLY A 189 -0.17 13.24 13.19
CA GLY A 189 0.54 11.99 13.52
C GLY A 189 0.66 11.06 12.32
N ILE A 190 -0.40 10.95 11.51
CA ILE A 190 -0.40 10.17 10.27
C ILE A 190 0.60 10.74 9.27
N ALA A 191 0.57 12.05 9.01
CA ALA A 191 1.51 12.71 8.10
C ALA A 191 2.97 12.53 8.51
N GLN A 192 3.27 12.68 9.81
CA GLN A 192 4.60 12.45 10.37
C GLN A 192 5.04 10.98 10.23
N ARG A 193 4.14 10.04 10.54
CA ARG A 193 4.45 8.61 10.43
C ARG A 193 4.66 8.18 8.98
N LEU A 194 3.90 8.74 8.05
CA LEU A 194 4.06 8.51 6.62
C LEU A 194 5.36 9.11 6.09
N ALA A 195 5.75 10.32 6.54
CA ALA A 195 7.05 10.91 6.24
C ALA A 195 8.21 10.01 6.69
N GLN A 196 8.11 9.42 7.88
CA GLN A 196 9.09 8.43 8.38
C GLN A 196 9.13 7.17 7.52
N LEU A 197 7.98 6.59 7.19
CA LEU A 197 7.91 5.39 6.33
C LEU A 197 8.55 5.67 4.97
N HIS A 198 8.28 6.83 4.37
CA HIS A 198 8.83 7.23 3.08
C HIS A 198 10.35 7.49 3.10
N GLN A 199 11.01 7.51 4.26
CA GLN A 199 12.48 7.49 4.35
C GLN A 199 13.06 6.08 4.31
N PHE A 200 12.23 5.05 4.53
CA PHE A 200 12.64 3.65 4.41
C PHE A 200 12.99 3.32 2.95
N LYS A 201 14.16 2.72 2.74
CA LYS A 201 14.66 2.41 1.40
C LYS A 201 13.91 1.22 0.80
N PRO A 202 13.17 1.40 -0.31
CA PRO A 202 12.53 0.28 -0.98
C PRO A 202 13.59 -0.61 -1.66
N GLU A 203 13.31 -1.91 -1.80
CA GLU A 203 14.19 -2.85 -2.52
C GLU A 203 14.24 -2.56 -4.01
N GLN A 204 13.08 -2.24 -4.57
CA GLN A 204 12.93 -1.76 -5.93
C GLN A 204 12.90 -0.24 -5.89
N VAL A 205 13.65 0.44 -6.76
CA VAL A 205 13.73 1.91 -6.78
C VAL A 205 12.96 2.53 -7.95
N ILE A 206 12.27 1.72 -8.75
CA ILE A 206 11.52 2.17 -9.91
C ILE A 206 10.02 2.07 -9.58
N PRO A 207 9.31 3.21 -9.43
CA PRO A 207 7.87 3.20 -9.27
C PRO A 207 7.20 2.56 -10.48
N ARG A 208 6.28 1.63 -10.23
CA ARG A 208 5.50 0.93 -11.28
C ARG A 208 4.03 1.34 -11.30
N THR A 209 3.66 2.43 -10.63
CA THR A 209 2.26 2.87 -10.46
C THR A 209 1.49 2.87 -11.80
N PHE A 210 1.97 3.56 -12.82
CA PHE A 210 1.25 3.62 -14.12
C PHE A 210 1.24 2.30 -14.88
N SER A 211 2.31 1.51 -14.83
CA SER A 211 2.38 0.24 -15.56
C SER A 211 1.57 -0.86 -14.89
N SER A 212 1.63 -0.98 -13.56
CA SER A 212 0.79 -1.90 -12.78
C SER A 212 -0.69 -1.55 -12.95
N LEU A 213 -1.05 -0.27 -12.88
CA LEU A 213 -2.43 0.17 -13.09
C LEU A 213 -2.93 -0.14 -14.50
N ARG A 214 -2.10 0.05 -15.53
CA ARG A 214 -2.45 -0.33 -16.89
C ARG A 214 -2.80 -1.81 -16.97
N THR A 215 -1.95 -2.68 -16.41
CA THR A 215 -2.19 -4.12 -16.38
C THR A 215 -3.51 -4.46 -15.69
N TRP A 216 -3.80 -3.86 -14.54
CA TRP A 216 -5.05 -4.10 -13.81
C TRP A 216 -6.28 -3.61 -14.57
N LEU A 217 -6.21 -2.43 -15.19
CA LEU A 217 -7.31 -1.92 -16.01
C LEU A 217 -7.55 -2.76 -17.27
N GLU A 218 -6.49 -3.26 -17.91
CA GLU A 218 -6.61 -4.16 -19.06
C GLU A 218 -7.25 -5.49 -18.64
N GLN A 219 -6.81 -6.08 -17.52
CA GLN A 219 -7.44 -7.28 -16.95
C GLN A 219 -8.91 -7.02 -16.65
N ALA A 220 -9.24 -5.97 -15.89
CA ALA A 220 -10.61 -5.62 -15.54
C ALA A 220 -11.50 -5.40 -16.78
N ARG A 221 -10.96 -4.78 -17.84
CA ARG A 221 -11.67 -4.56 -19.12
C ARG A 221 -12.00 -5.88 -19.81
N ASP A 222 -11.08 -6.84 -19.76
CA ASP A 222 -11.17 -8.10 -20.50
C ASP A 222 -11.96 -9.19 -19.76
N LEU A 223 -12.34 -8.95 -18.50
CA LEU A 223 -13.26 -9.82 -17.76
C LEU A 223 -14.67 -9.81 -18.40
N THR A 224 -15.34 -10.96 -18.30
CA THR A 224 -16.69 -11.15 -18.82
C THR A 224 -17.62 -11.50 -17.66
N PHE A 225 -18.80 -10.88 -17.66
CA PHE A 225 -19.85 -11.07 -16.68
C PHE A 225 -21.14 -11.44 -17.39
N GLU A 226 -22.10 -12.01 -16.66
CA GLU A 226 -23.43 -12.37 -17.17
C GLU A 226 -24.53 -11.58 -16.44
N GLY A 227 -25.71 -11.47 -17.07
CA GLY A 227 -26.89 -10.85 -16.45
C GLY A 227 -26.68 -9.39 -16.02
N GLU A 228 -27.10 -9.07 -14.80
CA GLU A 228 -26.99 -7.72 -14.24
C GLU A 228 -25.54 -7.24 -14.12
N ALA A 229 -24.63 -8.14 -13.72
CA ALA A 229 -23.21 -7.83 -13.59
C ALA A 229 -22.59 -7.39 -14.92
N ALA A 230 -23.03 -7.98 -16.04
CA ALA A 230 -22.61 -7.56 -17.39
C ALA A 230 -22.99 -6.12 -17.71
N MET A 231 -24.22 -5.72 -17.35
CA MET A 231 -24.70 -4.35 -17.57
C MET A 231 -23.90 -3.35 -16.72
N ARG A 232 -23.68 -3.68 -15.44
CA ARG A 232 -22.90 -2.86 -14.51
C ARG A 232 -21.45 -2.68 -14.98
N HIS A 233 -20.79 -3.77 -15.37
CA HIS A 233 -19.43 -3.73 -15.95
C HIS A 233 -19.35 -2.86 -17.21
N ALA A 234 -20.31 -3.00 -18.14
CA ALA A 234 -20.35 -2.19 -19.37
C ALA A 234 -20.59 -0.69 -19.11
N GLN A 235 -21.22 -0.32 -17.98
CA GLN A 235 -21.43 1.07 -17.57
C GLN A 235 -20.17 1.72 -17.00
N LEU A 236 -19.17 0.94 -16.55
CA LEU A 236 -17.89 1.48 -16.05
C LEU A 236 -17.04 2.12 -17.15
N LYS A 237 -17.31 1.82 -18.43
CA LYS A 237 -16.59 2.38 -19.60
C LYS A 237 -15.07 2.22 -19.50
N LEU A 238 -14.61 1.02 -19.13
CA LEU A 238 -13.19 0.69 -18.93
C LEU A 238 -12.28 1.01 -20.13
N PRO A 239 -12.70 0.90 -21.41
CA PRO A 239 -11.89 1.40 -22.53
C PRO A 239 -11.58 2.90 -22.45
N GLY A 240 -12.54 3.72 -22.03
CA GLY A 240 -12.34 5.15 -21.78
C GLY A 240 -11.46 5.42 -20.57
N ALA A 241 -11.57 4.60 -19.52
CA ALA A 241 -10.69 4.66 -18.35
C ALA A 241 -9.23 4.38 -18.71
N LEU A 242 -8.97 3.42 -19.61
CA LEU A 242 -7.62 3.10 -20.11
C LEU A 242 -7.03 4.25 -20.94
N ALA A 243 -7.85 4.89 -21.78
CA ALA A 243 -7.45 6.09 -22.52
C ALA A 243 -7.08 7.24 -21.58
N LEU A 244 -7.92 7.47 -20.55
CA LEU A 244 -7.66 8.48 -19.52
C LEU A 244 -6.36 8.21 -18.76
N LEU A 245 -6.06 6.96 -18.38
CA LEU A 245 -4.79 6.60 -17.77
C LEU A 245 -3.61 7.02 -18.66
N GLY A 246 -3.71 6.79 -19.98
CA GLY A 246 -2.71 7.24 -20.95
C GLY A 246 -2.49 8.75 -20.88
N THR A 247 -3.56 9.53 -20.80
CA THR A 247 -3.45 10.98 -20.65
C THR A 247 -2.87 11.41 -19.31
N LEU A 248 -3.32 10.83 -18.19
CA LEU A 248 -2.77 11.13 -16.85
C LEU A 248 -1.28 10.82 -16.78
N SER A 249 -0.86 9.68 -17.34
CA SER A 249 0.56 9.32 -17.46
C SER A 249 1.33 10.36 -18.27
N ARG A 250 0.79 10.82 -19.40
CA ARG A 250 1.42 11.87 -20.22
C ARG A 250 1.54 13.19 -19.45
N LEU A 251 0.45 13.65 -18.83
CA LEU A 251 0.43 14.87 -18.00
C LEU A 251 1.46 14.80 -16.88
N PHE A 252 1.57 13.67 -16.19
CA PHE A 252 2.60 13.47 -15.17
C PHE A 252 4.02 13.67 -15.74
N HIS A 253 4.33 13.06 -16.89
CA HIS A 253 5.66 13.14 -17.50
C HIS A 253 5.98 14.50 -18.13
N GLU A 254 4.97 15.24 -18.60
CA GLU A 254 5.15 16.53 -19.25
C GLU A 254 5.08 17.71 -18.27
N GLN A 255 4.31 17.59 -17.18
CA GLN A 255 3.96 18.73 -16.33
C GLN A 255 4.37 18.58 -14.87
N ILE A 256 4.62 17.37 -14.37
CA ILE A 256 5.05 17.17 -12.98
C ILE A 256 6.52 16.77 -12.97
N LYS A 257 6.87 15.68 -13.65
CA LYS A 257 8.21 15.10 -13.64
C LYS A 257 9.35 16.07 -14.01
N PRO A 258 9.22 16.94 -15.03
CA PRO A 258 10.31 17.83 -15.42
C PRO A 258 10.65 18.90 -14.37
N HIS A 259 9.70 19.27 -13.51
CA HIS A 259 9.92 20.28 -12.48
C HIS A 259 10.57 19.72 -11.22
N ALA A 260 10.80 18.40 -11.13
CA ALA A 260 11.38 17.78 -9.93
C ALA A 260 12.84 18.16 -9.67
N ASP A 261 13.58 18.64 -10.67
CA ASP A 261 14.97 19.07 -10.47
C ASP A 261 15.04 20.47 -9.80
N ASP A 262 14.06 21.33 -10.08
CA ASP A 262 14.06 22.74 -9.66
C ASP A 262 13.08 23.05 -8.50
N SER A 263 12.07 22.21 -8.27
CA SER A 263 11.02 22.39 -7.25
C SER A 263 11.15 21.35 -6.13
N PHE A 264 11.46 21.79 -4.91
CA PHE A 264 11.58 20.88 -3.76
C PHE A 264 10.27 20.13 -3.51
N GLY A 265 9.13 20.83 -3.52
CA GLY A 265 7.80 20.23 -3.39
C GLY A 265 7.51 19.17 -4.46
N THR A 266 7.78 19.48 -5.73
CA THR A 266 7.60 18.50 -6.82
C THR A 266 8.52 17.30 -6.66
N ARG A 267 9.79 17.55 -6.33
CA ARG A 267 10.78 16.49 -6.07
C ARG A 267 10.33 15.56 -4.95
N ALA A 268 9.83 16.13 -3.86
CA ALA A 268 9.34 15.37 -2.72
C ALA A 268 8.09 14.56 -3.08
N ALA A 269 7.18 15.12 -3.88
CA ALA A 269 5.95 14.48 -4.34
C ALA A 269 6.19 13.24 -5.19
N ILE A 270 7.15 13.30 -6.12
CA ILE A 270 7.42 12.21 -7.06
C ILE A 270 8.68 11.40 -6.73
N ARG A 271 9.23 11.61 -5.53
CA ARG A 271 10.34 10.79 -5.04
C ARG A 271 9.89 9.32 -4.98
N PRO A 272 10.68 8.39 -5.53
CA PRO A 272 10.46 6.97 -5.28
C PRO A 272 10.59 6.66 -3.78
N VAL A 273 9.54 6.09 -3.20
CA VAL A 273 9.45 5.74 -1.77
C VAL A 273 8.96 4.32 -1.62
N LEU A 274 9.23 3.70 -0.46
CA LEU A 274 8.38 2.59 -0.03
C LEU A 274 7.05 3.20 0.40
N ALA A 275 6.04 3.07 -0.46
CA ALA A 275 4.67 3.49 -0.19
C ALA A 275 3.90 2.34 0.48
N HIS A 276 2.95 2.69 1.35
CA HIS A 276 1.98 1.74 1.89
C HIS A 276 1.04 1.24 0.79
N ASN A 277 0.57 2.16 -0.07
CA ASN A 277 -0.39 1.99 -1.16
C ASN A 277 -1.82 1.59 -0.74
N ASP A 278 -2.12 1.54 0.55
CA ASP A 278 -3.43 1.11 1.06
C ASP A 278 -3.70 1.68 2.46
N LEU A 279 -3.54 2.99 2.61
CA LEU A 279 -3.59 3.65 3.92
C LEU A 279 -5.01 4.05 4.33
N LEU A 280 -5.92 3.07 4.36
CA LEU A 280 -7.29 3.20 4.85
C LEU A 280 -7.36 3.22 6.38
N ALA A 281 -8.49 3.67 6.95
CA ALA A 281 -8.63 3.88 8.40
C ALA A 281 -8.31 2.62 9.23
N GLY A 282 -8.77 1.46 8.77
CA GLY A 282 -8.50 0.15 9.37
C GLY A 282 -7.01 -0.25 9.42
N ASN A 283 -6.17 0.36 8.59
CA ASN A 283 -4.72 0.11 8.54
C ASN A 283 -3.94 1.12 9.38
N ILE A 284 -4.63 2.04 10.06
CA ILE A 284 -4.03 3.05 10.95
C ILE A 284 -4.42 2.73 12.38
N MET A 285 -3.44 2.32 13.17
CA MET A 285 -3.58 1.97 14.57
C MET A 285 -3.20 3.17 15.44
N VAL A 286 -4.09 3.56 16.35
CA VAL A 286 -3.88 4.67 17.28
C VAL A 286 -3.94 4.22 18.73
N GLU A 287 -3.10 4.83 19.57
CA GLU A 287 -3.14 4.70 21.02
C GLU A 287 -3.49 6.07 21.62
N GLU A 288 -4.70 6.20 22.16
CA GLU A 288 -5.24 7.49 22.62
C GLU A 288 -4.46 8.11 23.77
N SER A 289 -3.95 7.27 24.68
CA SER A 289 -3.21 7.72 25.88
C SER A 289 -1.86 8.37 25.54
N THR A 290 -1.22 7.96 24.45
CA THR A 290 0.11 8.46 24.04
C THR A 290 0.05 9.35 22.80
N GLY A 291 -1.05 9.31 22.04
CA GLY A 291 -1.15 9.96 20.74
C GLY A 291 -0.34 9.23 19.64
N SER A 292 0.08 7.99 19.88
CA SER A 292 0.92 7.22 18.95
C SER A 292 0.12 6.74 17.75
N VAL A 293 0.74 6.83 16.57
CA VAL A 293 0.20 6.31 15.30
C VAL A 293 1.13 5.23 14.75
N ARG A 294 0.56 4.07 14.40
CA ARG A 294 1.24 2.98 13.70
C ARG A 294 0.45 2.57 12.47
N PHE A 295 1.13 2.05 11.46
CA PHE A 295 0.47 1.45 10.31
C PHE A 295 0.61 -0.07 10.36
N ILE A 296 -0.36 -0.77 9.80
CA ILE A 296 -0.39 -2.22 9.68
C ILE A 296 -0.84 -2.61 8.26
N ASP A 297 -0.72 -3.89 7.93
CA ASP A 297 -1.17 -4.44 6.65
C ASP A 297 -0.45 -3.89 5.40
N TYR A 298 0.87 -4.11 5.37
CA TYR A 298 1.76 -3.69 4.29
C TYR A 298 1.69 -4.59 3.03
N GLU A 299 0.57 -5.29 2.78
CA GLU A 299 0.50 -6.29 1.70
C GLU A 299 0.58 -5.68 0.29
N TYR A 300 0.06 -4.45 0.11
CA TYR A 300 0.18 -3.67 -1.12
C TYR A 300 1.44 -2.82 -1.20
N SER A 301 2.30 -2.86 -0.17
CA SER A 301 3.46 -1.98 -0.10
C SER A 301 4.49 -2.27 -1.20
N ALA A 302 4.88 -1.21 -1.88
CA ALA A 302 5.78 -1.28 -3.03
C ALA A 302 6.45 0.06 -3.27
N CYS A 303 7.42 0.06 -4.19
CA CYS A 303 7.97 1.31 -4.67
C CYS A 303 6.89 2.11 -5.42
N GLY A 304 6.57 3.28 -4.90
CA GLY A 304 5.56 4.19 -5.43
C GLY A 304 6.02 5.63 -5.38
N TYR A 305 5.11 6.54 -5.72
CA TYR A 305 5.31 7.98 -5.55
C TYR A 305 4.70 8.43 -4.21
N ALA A 306 5.40 9.30 -3.49
CA ALA A 306 4.89 9.81 -2.21
C ALA A 306 3.52 10.49 -2.34
N ALA A 307 3.31 11.23 -3.43
CA ALA A 307 2.02 11.86 -3.72
C ALA A 307 0.91 10.86 -4.04
N PHE A 308 1.22 9.66 -4.55
CA PHE A 308 0.22 8.62 -4.76
C PHE A 308 -0.26 8.04 -3.43
N ASP A 309 0.65 7.74 -2.50
CA ASP A 309 0.29 7.19 -1.19
C ASP A 309 -0.57 8.18 -0.36
N ILE A 310 -0.24 9.48 -0.45
CA ILE A 310 -1.02 10.55 0.17
C ILE A 310 -2.37 10.75 -0.54
N ALA A 311 -2.42 10.68 -1.87
CA ALA A 311 -3.67 10.76 -2.63
C ALA A 311 -4.62 9.62 -2.27
N ASN A 312 -4.11 8.39 -2.18
CA ASN A 312 -4.84 7.23 -1.68
C ASN A 312 -5.39 7.51 -0.29
N HIS A 313 -4.54 7.91 0.66
CA HIS A 313 -4.98 8.20 2.03
C HIS A 313 -6.12 9.23 2.10
N PHE A 314 -6.07 10.29 1.29
CA PHE A 314 -7.15 11.27 1.24
C PHE A 314 -8.45 10.72 0.63
N CYS A 315 -8.38 9.82 -0.33
CA CYS A 315 -9.57 9.15 -0.87
C CYS A 315 -10.23 8.26 0.19
N GLU A 316 -9.45 7.63 1.06
CA GLU A 316 -9.95 6.74 2.12
C GLU A 316 -10.72 7.46 3.25
N TYR A 317 -10.75 8.80 3.26
CA TYR A 317 -11.63 9.55 4.17
C TYR A 317 -13.11 9.26 3.91
N ALA A 318 -13.44 8.91 2.66
CA ALA A 318 -14.79 8.58 2.26
C ALA A 318 -15.22 7.16 2.69
N GLY A 319 -14.29 6.33 3.16
CA GLY A 319 -14.53 4.93 3.49
C GLY A 319 -15.14 4.12 2.35
N PHE A 320 -15.71 2.97 2.68
CA PHE A 320 -16.33 2.09 1.69
C PHE A 320 -17.62 2.65 1.08
N ASP A 321 -18.32 3.54 1.81
CA ASP A 321 -19.48 4.27 1.28
C ASP A 321 -19.11 5.23 0.15
N SER A 322 -17.82 5.59 0.04
CA SER A 322 -17.27 6.37 -1.07
C SER A 322 -17.96 7.72 -1.28
N ASP A 323 -18.43 8.36 -0.20
CA ASP A 323 -18.93 9.73 -0.24
C ASP A 323 -17.77 10.74 -0.30
N PHE A 324 -17.13 10.77 -1.48
CA PHE A 324 -16.02 11.66 -1.76
C PHE A 324 -16.43 13.13 -1.70
N ALA A 325 -17.68 13.47 -2.02
CA ALA A 325 -18.14 14.84 -2.02
C ALA A 325 -18.22 15.41 -0.60
N GLN A 326 -18.61 14.59 0.37
CA GLN A 326 -18.71 15.00 1.77
C GLN A 326 -17.40 14.89 2.54
N HIS A 327 -16.59 13.85 2.26
CA HIS A 327 -15.49 13.47 3.16
C HIS A 327 -14.09 13.69 2.60
N PHE A 328 -13.91 13.88 1.29
CA PHE A 328 -12.58 14.16 0.75
C PHE A 328 -12.04 15.49 1.32
N PRO A 329 -10.79 15.54 1.81
CA PRO A 329 -10.27 16.73 2.47
C PRO A 329 -10.19 17.91 1.49
N ASP A 330 -10.67 19.06 1.95
CA ASP A 330 -10.58 20.30 1.19
C ASP A 330 -9.11 20.73 1.01
N ARG A 331 -8.90 21.79 0.22
CA ARG A 331 -7.55 22.26 -0.09
C ARG A 331 -6.76 22.65 1.16
N SER A 332 -7.39 23.33 2.12
CA SER A 332 -6.71 23.77 3.33
C SER A 332 -6.26 22.58 4.17
N ALA A 333 -7.11 21.56 4.31
CA ALA A 333 -6.78 20.33 5.03
C ALA A 333 -5.64 19.55 4.35
N ARG A 334 -5.68 19.43 3.01
CA ARG A 334 -4.59 18.76 2.27
C ARG A 334 -3.27 19.52 2.37
N GLU A 335 -3.28 20.84 2.22
CA GLU A 335 -2.07 21.67 2.34
C GLU A 335 -1.47 21.57 3.75
N ALA A 336 -2.29 21.55 4.81
CA ALA A 336 -1.82 21.36 6.19
C ALA A 336 -1.20 19.97 6.45
N PHE A 337 -1.78 18.92 5.86
CA PHE A 337 -1.20 17.57 5.91
C PHE A 337 0.14 17.53 5.18
N ILE A 338 0.21 18.11 3.98
CA ILE A 338 1.42 18.18 3.15
C ILE A 338 2.52 18.98 3.85
N GLU A 339 2.19 20.13 4.46
CA GLU A 339 3.13 20.93 5.24
C GLU A 339 3.73 20.10 6.39
N THR A 340 2.89 19.36 7.11
CA THR A 340 3.35 18.46 8.19
C THR A 340 4.26 17.36 7.64
N TYR A 341 3.92 16.78 6.48
CA TYR A 341 4.69 15.72 5.83
C TYR A 341 6.05 16.22 5.32
N LEU A 342 6.10 17.40 4.68
CA LEU A 342 7.31 18.00 4.15
C LEU A 342 8.22 18.56 5.25
N GLY A 343 7.62 18.99 6.36
CA GLY A 343 8.31 19.60 7.48
C GLY A 343 8.34 21.13 7.43
N PRO A 344 8.80 21.77 8.51
CA PRO A 344 8.65 23.21 8.75
C PRO A 344 9.46 24.11 7.80
N GLU A 345 10.41 23.54 7.06
CA GLU A 345 11.22 24.28 6.07
C GLU A 345 10.53 24.42 4.71
N SER A 346 9.38 23.76 4.50
CA SER A 346 8.66 23.80 3.24
C SER A 346 8.01 25.16 3.00
N SER A 347 8.15 25.69 1.78
CA SER A 347 7.49 26.93 1.39
C SER A 347 6.04 26.68 0.95
N ARG A 348 5.24 27.75 0.90
CA ARG A 348 3.88 27.70 0.31
C ARG A 348 3.89 27.19 -1.14
N THR A 349 4.95 27.51 -1.89
CA THR A 349 5.12 27.00 -3.26
C THR A 349 5.36 25.50 -3.24
N ASP A 350 6.22 25.00 -2.35
CA ASP A 350 6.49 23.56 -2.25
C ASP A 350 5.22 22.77 -1.91
N ILE A 351 4.43 23.28 -0.97
CA ILE A 351 3.16 22.67 -0.57
C ILE A 351 2.18 22.65 -1.74
N ALA A 352 2.03 23.77 -2.46
CA ALA A 352 1.14 23.87 -3.62
C ALA A 352 1.63 22.98 -4.79
N ASP A 353 2.94 22.86 -4.99
CA ASP A 353 3.57 21.99 -5.98
C ASP A 353 3.29 20.52 -5.69
N PHE A 354 3.38 20.14 -4.42
CA PHE A 354 3.05 18.80 -3.96
C PHE A 354 1.55 18.49 -4.12
N ASP A 355 0.64 19.40 -3.71
CA ASP A 355 -0.82 19.20 -3.86
C ASP A 355 -1.22 19.01 -5.32
N ARG A 356 -0.54 19.66 -6.27
CA ARG A 356 -0.79 19.44 -7.71
C ARG A 356 -0.51 18.01 -8.13
N ALA A 357 0.57 17.41 -7.65
CA ALA A 357 0.86 16.00 -7.91
C ALA A 357 -0.17 15.08 -7.22
N VAL A 358 -0.55 15.39 -5.98
CA VAL A 358 -1.59 14.66 -5.24
C VAL A 358 -2.91 14.68 -6.02
N CYS A 359 -3.36 15.83 -6.51
CA CYS A 359 -4.62 15.94 -7.28
C CYS A 359 -4.61 15.06 -8.54
N LEU A 360 -3.48 14.97 -9.26
CA LEU A 360 -3.34 14.04 -10.39
C LEU A 360 -3.46 12.59 -9.91
N PHE A 361 -2.78 12.24 -8.81
CA PHE A 361 -2.79 10.89 -8.28
C PHE A 361 -4.12 10.48 -7.64
N VAL A 362 -4.98 11.39 -7.20
CA VAL A 362 -6.36 11.08 -6.79
C VAL A 362 -7.15 10.47 -7.96
N LEU A 363 -6.97 10.98 -9.18
CA LEU A 363 -7.60 10.40 -10.37
C LEU A 363 -7.03 9.01 -10.69
N VAL A 364 -5.72 8.83 -10.50
CA VAL A 364 -5.04 7.53 -10.64
C VAL A 364 -5.55 6.53 -9.60
N ASP A 365 -5.78 6.97 -8.37
CA ASP A 365 -6.25 6.15 -7.25
C ASP A 365 -7.68 5.62 -7.47
N HIS A 366 -8.58 6.43 -8.04
CA HIS A 366 -9.91 5.92 -8.41
C HIS A 366 -9.85 4.84 -9.49
N LEU A 367 -8.99 5.02 -10.49
CA LEU A 367 -8.76 4.00 -11.51
C LEU A 367 -8.18 2.72 -10.90
N TRP A 368 -7.27 2.86 -9.94
CA TRP A 368 -6.64 1.76 -9.23
C TRP A 368 -7.65 0.89 -8.52
N TRP A 369 -8.32 1.43 -7.51
CA TRP A 369 -9.26 0.65 -6.71
C TRP A 369 -10.55 0.31 -7.47
N GLY A 370 -10.95 1.10 -8.47
CA GLY A 370 -12.03 0.75 -9.37
C GLY A 370 -11.73 -0.49 -10.21
N SER A 371 -10.53 -0.59 -10.78
CA SER A 371 -10.11 -1.79 -11.53
C SER A 371 -9.89 -3.00 -10.63
N TRP A 372 -9.29 -2.79 -9.45
CA TRP A 372 -9.17 -3.83 -8.43
C TRP A 372 -10.53 -4.42 -8.06
N ALA A 373 -11.53 -3.56 -7.83
CA ALA A 373 -12.86 -4.01 -7.45
C ALA A 373 -13.51 -4.86 -8.55
N VAL A 374 -13.37 -4.47 -9.82
CA VAL A 374 -13.85 -5.30 -10.95
C VAL A 374 -13.19 -6.68 -10.96
N ILE A 375 -11.88 -6.76 -10.71
CA ILE A 375 -11.16 -8.04 -10.62
C ILE A 375 -11.68 -8.88 -9.45
N GLN A 376 -11.88 -8.25 -8.28
CA GLN A 376 -12.40 -8.93 -7.09
C GLN A 376 -13.83 -9.43 -7.27
N ALA A 377 -14.67 -8.74 -8.02
CA ALA A 377 -16.04 -9.17 -8.30
C ALA A 377 -16.14 -10.57 -8.93
N GLN A 378 -15.08 -11.05 -9.60
CA GLN A 378 -15.05 -12.37 -10.21
C GLN A 378 -14.35 -13.44 -9.35
N HIS A 379 -13.40 -13.04 -8.50
CA HIS A 379 -12.49 -13.98 -7.84
C HIS A 379 -12.60 -14.01 -6.32
N SER A 380 -13.18 -12.98 -5.74
CA SER A 380 -13.26 -12.83 -4.29
C SER A 380 -14.38 -13.69 -3.72
N PRO A 381 -14.12 -14.47 -2.65
CA PRO A 381 -15.15 -15.20 -1.92
C PRO A 381 -15.84 -14.35 -0.85
N ILE A 382 -15.48 -13.06 -0.73
CA ILE A 382 -15.99 -12.15 0.29
C ILE A 382 -17.37 -11.66 -0.13
N ASP A 383 -18.32 -11.68 0.81
CA ASP A 383 -19.66 -11.11 0.64
C ASP A 383 -19.58 -9.57 0.67
N PHE A 384 -19.20 -8.99 -0.46
CA PHE A 384 -19.08 -7.55 -0.68
C PHE A 384 -19.45 -7.23 -2.12
N ASP A 385 -20.25 -6.19 -2.35
CA ASP A 385 -20.62 -5.78 -3.71
C ASP A 385 -19.46 -4.99 -4.37
N PHE A 386 -18.50 -5.74 -4.89
CA PHE A 386 -17.33 -5.20 -5.57
C PHE A 386 -17.68 -4.39 -6.81
N LEU A 387 -18.72 -4.75 -7.58
CA LEU A 387 -19.14 -3.95 -8.73
C LEU A 387 -19.73 -2.61 -8.29
N ARG A 388 -20.43 -2.58 -7.14
CA ARG A 388 -20.96 -1.32 -6.59
C ARG A 388 -19.83 -0.42 -6.16
N TYR A 389 -18.85 -1.00 -5.47
CA TYR A 389 -17.66 -0.26 -5.09
C TYR A 389 -16.92 0.29 -6.32
N ALA A 390 -16.75 -0.50 -7.39
CA ALA A 390 -16.19 -0.02 -8.65
C ALA A 390 -16.98 1.18 -9.20
N GLU A 391 -18.31 1.08 -9.30
CA GLU A 391 -19.18 2.19 -9.76
C GLU A 391 -18.96 3.47 -8.95
N LEU A 392 -18.87 3.35 -7.62
CA LEU A 392 -18.63 4.47 -6.71
C LEU A 392 -17.25 5.09 -6.95
N ARG A 393 -16.20 4.28 -7.12
CA ARG A 393 -14.84 4.77 -7.46
C ARG A 393 -14.84 5.52 -8.80
N PHE A 394 -15.51 5.00 -9.83
CA PHE A 394 -15.63 5.68 -11.13
C PHE A 394 -16.53 6.93 -11.07
N ALA A 395 -17.50 6.99 -10.16
CA ALA A 395 -18.25 8.22 -9.87
C ALA A 395 -17.36 9.27 -9.18
N GLY A 396 -16.57 8.86 -8.20
CA GLY A 396 -15.54 9.68 -7.54
C GLY A 396 -14.53 10.25 -8.54
N LEU A 397 -14.07 9.43 -9.49
CA LEU A 397 -13.21 9.88 -10.59
C LEU A 397 -13.82 11.05 -11.37
N ARG A 398 -15.11 10.96 -11.73
CA ARG A 398 -15.81 12.04 -12.45
C ARG A 398 -15.96 13.28 -11.57
N HIS A 399 -16.31 13.09 -10.30
CA HIS A 399 -16.44 14.18 -9.34
C HIS A 399 -15.13 14.95 -9.15
N HIS A 400 -14.03 14.27 -8.81
CA HIS A 400 -12.74 14.90 -8.59
C HIS A 400 -12.13 15.48 -9.85
N ARG A 401 -12.36 14.86 -11.01
CA ARG A 401 -11.99 15.46 -12.29
C ARG A 401 -12.65 16.83 -12.45
N SER A 402 -13.97 16.92 -12.25
CA SER A 402 -14.69 18.20 -12.33
C SER A 402 -14.20 19.19 -11.28
N LEU A 403 -13.98 18.75 -10.04
CA LEU A 403 -13.50 19.59 -8.93
C LEU A 403 -12.13 20.22 -9.21
N PHE A 404 -11.23 19.47 -9.85
CA PHE A 404 -9.88 19.95 -10.15
C PHE A 404 -9.82 20.76 -11.45
N GLU A 405 -10.73 20.52 -12.39
CA GLU A 405 -10.91 21.33 -13.60
C GLU A 405 -11.55 22.70 -13.30
N SER A 406 -12.47 22.79 -12.33
CA SER A 406 -13.26 23.99 -12.05
C SER A 406 -12.58 25.04 -11.17
N ARG A 407 -11.30 24.88 -10.80
CA ARG A 407 -10.60 25.82 -9.89
C ARG A 407 -10.32 27.17 -10.58
N PRO A 408 -10.91 28.29 -10.13
CA PRO A 408 -10.42 29.62 -10.49
C PRO A 408 -9.02 29.82 -9.90
N GLY A 409 -8.16 30.53 -10.65
CA GLY A 409 -6.73 30.69 -10.37
C GLY A 409 -6.37 31.53 -9.15
#